data_AF-A0A938Q7S7-F1
#
_entry.id   AF-A0A938Q7S7-F1
#
_cell.length_a   1.000
_cell.length_b   1.000
_cell.length_c   1.000
_cell.angle_alpha   90.00
_cell.angle_beta   90.00
_cell.angle_gamma   90.00
#
_symmetry.space_group_name_H-M   'P 1'
#
loop_
_entity.id
_entity.type
_entity.pdbx_description
1 polymer ?
#
loop_
_entity_poly.entity_id
_entity_poly.type
_entity_poly.pdbx_seq_one_letter_code
_entity_poly.pdbx_strand_id
1 'polypeptide(L)'
;MKTVVRLTGWLLLLGLLCVPVAALSQTGSFADPAASDSELLEKWRGMKESEKQELREKFQNWKNLNPEDKADMQRSMDAWRKAKPEEKALMRKNFETWQKLKNSERQALHERWQRFRDMPEEKREALRRRLETYRGMSAEEKAEAREKARARRQELEEKREARERQPLEQKALREQKQIELEERREKIRERLRERAEKRLKDAQ
;
A
#
# COMPACT_ATOMS: atom_id res chain seq x y z
N MET A 1 2.19 -30.48 1.44
CA MET A 1 1.60 -29.69 0.34
C MET A 1 1.41 -28.25 0.80
N LYS A 2 2.39 -27.36 0.57
CA LYS A 2 2.27 -25.93 0.90
C LYS A 2 3.09 -25.09 -0.10
N THR A 3 2.56 -24.88 -1.30
CA THR A 3 3.09 -23.86 -2.21
C THR A 3 2.49 -22.52 -1.82
N VAL A 4 3.19 -21.80 -0.92
CA VAL A 4 2.92 -20.38 -0.71
C VAL A 4 3.28 -19.66 -2.01
N VAL A 5 2.26 -19.30 -2.78
CA VAL A 5 2.40 -18.62 -4.07
C VAL A 5 3.09 -17.27 -3.82
N ARG A 6 4.41 -17.24 -4.08
CA ARG A 6 5.27 -16.06 -4.10
C ARG A 6 5.09 -15.35 -5.45
N LEU A 7 4.01 -14.61 -5.63
CA LEU A 7 3.75 -13.88 -6.89
C LEU A 7 3.11 -12.52 -6.64
N THR A 8 3.86 -11.58 -6.07
CA THR A 8 3.47 -10.15 -6.08
C THR A 8 4.68 -9.26 -6.28
N GLY A 9 5.53 -9.58 -7.25
CA GLY A 9 6.67 -8.74 -7.61
C GLY A 9 6.66 -8.35 -9.08
N TRP A 10 6.58 -9.33 -9.98
CA TRP A 10 6.98 -9.10 -11.36
C TRP A 10 6.23 -9.95 -12.39
N LEU A 11 4.92 -10.16 -12.20
CA LEU A 11 4.02 -10.53 -13.31
C LEU A 11 3.99 -9.46 -14.43
N LEU A 12 4.71 -8.35 -14.23
CA LEU A 12 4.95 -7.23 -15.14
C LEU A 12 5.67 -7.57 -16.47
N LEU A 13 6.23 -8.76 -16.65
CA LEU A 13 6.78 -9.20 -17.95
C LEU A 13 6.04 -10.40 -18.57
N LEU A 14 5.03 -10.93 -17.89
CA LEU A 14 4.21 -12.06 -18.37
C LEU A 14 2.98 -11.60 -19.18
N GLY A 15 2.74 -10.28 -19.25
CA GLY A 15 1.68 -9.68 -20.05
C GLY A 15 2.16 -9.22 -21.43
N LEU A 16 2.68 -10.11 -22.27
CA LEU A 16 2.52 -10.02 -23.74
C LEU A 16 2.94 -11.33 -24.45
N LEU A 17 2.25 -12.42 -24.14
CA LEU A 17 2.02 -13.47 -25.13
C LEU A 17 0.56 -13.93 -25.04
N CYS A 18 -0.35 -12.98 -24.84
CA CYS A 18 -1.78 -13.16 -25.11
C CYS A 18 -2.07 -12.37 -26.38
N VAL A 19 -2.05 -13.07 -27.51
CA VAL A 19 -2.71 -12.62 -28.75
C VAL A 19 -4.20 -12.42 -28.41
N PRO A 20 -4.89 -11.40 -28.94
CA PRO A 20 -6.33 -11.26 -28.72
C PRO A 20 -7.06 -12.50 -29.25
N VAL A 21 -7.58 -13.32 -28.35
CA VAL A 21 -8.51 -14.41 -28.67
C VAL A 21 -9.90 -13.78 -28.83
N ALA A 22 -10.13 -13.21 -30.00
CA ALA A 22 -11.47 -12.77 -30.43
C ALA A 22 -11.69 -13.13 -31.90
N ALA A 23 -11.34 -14.37 -32.27
CA ALA A 23 -11.84 -15.12 -33.42
C ALA A 23 -11.01 -16.40 -33.49
N LEU A 24 -11.53 -17.51 -32.96
CA LEU A 24 -11.21 -18.91 -33.32
C LEU A 24 -11.88 -19.82 -32.27
N SER A 25 -13.20 -19.89 -32.33
CA SER A 25 -13.95 -21.01 -31.79
C SER A 25 -13.88 -22.14 -32.81
N GLN A 26 -12.80 -22.92 -32.77
CA GLN A 26 -12.69 -24.28 -33.30
C GLN A 26 -11.33 -24.89 -32.95
N THR A 27 -11.37 -25.99 -32.19
CA THR A 27 -10.34 -27.04 -32.07
C THR A 27 -8.87 -26.61 -32.12
N GLY A 28 -8.27 -26.42 -30.96
CA GLY A 28 -6.82 -26.30 -30.83
C GLY A 28 -6.41 -26.64 -29.43
N SER A 29 -5.83 -27.83 -29.27
CA SER A 29 -5.11 -28.25 -28.08
C SER A 29 -4.22 -27.11 -27.57
N PHE A 30 -4.45 -26.64 -26.34
CA PHE A 30 -3.47 -25.82 -25.63
C PHE A 30 -2.36 -26.74 -25.14
N ALA A 31 -1.59 -27.30 -26.07
CA ALA A 31 -0.46 -28.15 -25.78
C ALA A 31 0.85 -27.50 -26.25
N ASP A 32 1.85 -27.70 -25.39
CA ASP A 32 3.29 -27.72 -25.64
C ASP A 32 4.14 -26.43 -25.57
N PRO A 33 5.21 -26.44 -24.74
CA PRO A 33 6.20 -25.36 -24.64
C PRO A 33 7.22 -25.36 -25.79
N ALA A 34 6.81 -25.77 -26.99
CA ALA A 34 7.68 -25.94 -28.16
C ALA A 34 7.09 -25.23 -29.39
N ALA A 35 6.74 -23.95 -29.24
CA ALA A 35 6.65 -23.10 -30.43
C ALA A 35 8.03 -23.13 -31.08
N SER A 36 8.13 -23.72 -32.27
CA SER A 36 9.40 -23.85 -32.98
C SER A 36 9.97 -22.45 -33.24
N ASP A 37 11.29 -22.28 -33.23
CA ASP A 37 11.94 -20.98 -33.49
C ASP A 37 11.43 -20.35 -34.81
N SER A 38 11.03 -21.18 -35.78
CA SER A 38 10.36 -20.78 -37.02
C SER A 38 9.00 -20.11 -36.81
N GLU A 39 8.13 -20.65 -35.96
CA GLU A 39 6.79 -20.07 -35.68
C GLU A 39 6.91 -18.72 -34.95
N LEU A 40 7.88 -18.59 -34.04
CA LEU A 40 8.16 -17.32 -33.35
C LEU A 40 8.68 -16.27 -34.34
N LEU A 41 9.55 -16.66 -35.27
CA LEU A 41 10.06 -15.76 -36.31
C LEU A 41 8.99 -15.34 -37.29
N GLU A 42 8.09 -16.24 -37.69
CA GLU A 42 6.96 -15.91 -38.56
C GLU A 42 6.01 -14.92 -37.87
N LYS A 43 5.68 -15.19 -36.60
CA LYS A 43 4.87 -14.29 -35.77
C LYS A 43 5.53 -12.92 -35.58
N TRP A 44 6.85 -12.88 -35.36
CA TRP A 44 7.61 -11.63 -35.29
C TRP A 44 7.57 -10.88 -36.61
N ARG A 45 7.75 -11.54 -37.76
CA ARG A 45 7.68 -10.90 -39.07
C ARG A 45 6.31 -10.26 -39.30
N GLY A 46 5.23 -10.95 -38.92
CA GLY A 46 3.84 -10.48 -39.04
C GLY A 46 3.41 -9.39 -38.05
N MET A 47 4.19 -9.09 -37.02
CA MET A 47 3.87 -8.01 -36.06
C MET A 47 4.03 -6.61 -36.68
N LYS A 48 3.17 -5.69 -36.22
CA LYS A 48 3.28 -4.26 -36.57
C LYS A 48 4.55 -3.66 -35.98
N GLU A 49 5.07 -2.60 -36.60
CA GLU A 49 6.31 -1.97 -36.13
C GLU A 49 6.19 -1.42 -34.70
N SER A 50 5.01 -0.94 -34.31
CA SER A 50 4.71 -0.52 -32.94
C SER A 50 4.83 -1.66 -31.92
N GLU A 51 4.39 -2.88 -32.27
CA GLU A 51 4.46 -4.05 -31.40
C GLU A 51 5.90 -4.55 -31.29
N LYS A 52 6.65 -4.52 -32.40
CA LYS A 52 8.10 -4.81 -32.42
C LYS A 52 8.87 -3.83 -31.54
N GLN A 53 8.53 -2.54 -31.61
CA GLN A 53 9.12 -1.50 -30.78
C GLN A 53 8.88 -1.76 -29.28
N GLU A 54 7.63 -2.03 -28.89
CA GLU A 54 7.27 -2.36 -27.51
C GLU A 54 8.04 -3.58 -26.99
N LEU A 55 8.17 -4.62 -27.83
CA LEU A 55 8.94 -5.82 -27.47
C LEU A 55 10.43 -5.53 -27.32
N ARG A 56 11.02 -4.68 -28.19
CA ARG A 56 12.41 -4.24 -28.04
C ARG A 56 12.63 -3.47 -26.74
N GLU A 57 11.73 -2.55 -26.39
CA GLU A 57 11.81 -1.78 -25.15
C GLU A 57 11.71 -2.70 -23.91
N LYS A 58 10.75 -3.64 -23.90
CA LYS A 58 10.63 -4.64 -22.83
C LYS A 58 11.90 -5.48 -22.69
N PHE A 59 12.52 -5.87 -23.80
CA PHE A 59 13.77 -6.63 -23.79
C PHE A 59 14.94 -5.80 -23.24
N GLN A 60 15.05 -4.53 -23.62
CA GLN A 60 16.07 -3.63 -23.06
C GLN A 60 15.87 -3.43 -21.56
N ASN A 61 14.63 -3.21 -21.12
CA ASN A 61 14.29 -3.11 -19.69
C ASN A 61 14.68 -4.38 -18.94
N TRP A 62 14.40 -5.56 -19.50
CA TRP A 62 14.83 -6.83 -18.91
C TRP A 62 16.35 -6.97 -18.82
N LYS A 63 17.09 -6.56 -19.87
CA LYS A 63 18.55 -6.56 -19.86
C LYS A 63 19.12 -5.69 -18.74
N ASN A 64 18.47 -4.56 -18.48
CA ASN A 64 18.87 -3.58 -17.48
C ASN A 64 18.44 -3.94 -16.04
N LEU A 65 17.67 -5.01 -15.84
CA LEU A 65 17.34 -5.49 -14.49
C LEU A 65 18.59 -5.95 -13.74
N ASN A 66 18.60 -5.70 -12.43
CA ASN A 66 19.63 -6.22 -11.54
C ASN A 66 19.52 -7.77 -11.42
N PRO A 67 20.56 -8.45 -10.90
CA PRO A 67 20.56 -9.91 -10.80
C PRO A 67 19.43 -10.48 -9.92
N GLU A 68 19.01 -9.76 -8.88
CA GLU A 68 17.95 -10.21 -7.98
C GLU A 68 16.59 -10.22 -8.68
N ASP A 69 16.25 -9.14 -9.37
CA ASP A 69 15.01 -9.01 -10.15
C ASP A 69 14.97 -10.02 -11.30
N LYS A 70 16.12 -10.30 -11.93
CA LYS A 70 16.24 -11.39 -12.91
C LYS A 70 15.95 -12.75 -12.29
N ALA A 71 16.47 -13.04 -11.10
CA ALA A 71 16.21 -14.29 -10.39
C ALA A 71 14.75 -14.42 -9.92
N ASP A 72 14.11 -13.32 -9.51
CA ASP A 72 12.68 -13.28 -9.18
C ASP A 72 11.81 -13.56 -10.43
N MET A 73 12.19 -12.98 -11.58
CA MET A 73 11.52 -13.21 -12.85
C MET A 73 11.62 -14.69 -13.27
N GLN A 74 12.82 -15.27 -13.24
CA GLN A 74 13.04 -16.67 -13.60
C GLN A 74 12.21 -17.61 -12.72
N ARG A 75 12.21 -17.40 -11.40
CA ARG A 75 11.37 -18.17 -10.47
C ARG A 75 9.88 -18.06 -10.79
N SER A 76 9.42 -16.87 -11.17
CA SER A 76 8.02 -16.64 -11.56
C SER A 76 7.67 -17.39 -12.86
N MET A 77 8.56 -17.40 -13.84
CA MET A 77 8.38 -18.13 -15.10
C MET A 77 8.36 -19.65 -14.86
N ASP A 78 9.25 -20.16 -14.03
CA ASP A 78 9.28 -21.58 -13.70
C ASP A 78 8.04 -22.02 -12.91
N ALA A 79 7.56 -21.16 -11.99
CA ALA A 79 6.31 -21.38 -11.30
C ALA A 79 5.13 -21.42 -12.28
N TRP A 80 5.08 -20.50 -13.25
CA TRP A 80 4.05 -20.49 -14.29
C TRP A 80 4.10 -21.74 -15.18
N ARG A 81 5.29 -22.17 -15.62
CA ARG A 81 5.44 -23.37 -16.45
C ARG A 81 4.93 -24.62 -15.74
N LYS A 82 5.28 -24.77 -14.46
CA LYS A 82 4.91 -25.91 -13.61
C LYS A 82 3.47 -25.84 -13.08
N ALA A 83 2.82 -24.68 -13.15
CA ALA A 83 1.47 -24.49 -12.64
C ALA A 83 0.43 -25.31 -13.42
N LYS A 84 -0.54 -25.86 -12.68
CA LYS A 84 -1.69 -26.57 -13.27
C LYS A 84 -2.62 -25.59 -14.01
N PRO A 85 -3.49 -26.05 -14.94
CA PRO A 85 -4.39 -25.17 -15.68
C PRO A 85 -5.24 -24.25 -14.79
N GLU A 86 -5.74 -24.75 -13.67
CA GLU A 86 -6.50 -23.97 -12.68
C GLU A 86 -5.65 -22.89 -11.99
N GLU A 87 -4.42 -23.22 -11.62
CA GLU A 87 -3.47 -22.28 -11.03
C GLU A 87 -3.07 -21.19 -12.04
N LYS A 88 -2.86 -21.57 -13.31
CA LYS A 88 -2.62 -20.62 -14.40
C LYS A 88 -3.80 -19.68 -14.59
N ALA A 89 -5.04 -20.17 -14.52
CA ALA A 89 -6.24 -19.34 -14.58
C ALA A 89 -6.30 -18.33 -13.41
N LEU A 90 -6.00 -18.78 -12.19
CA LEU A 90 -5.92 -17.89 -11.02
C LEU A 90 -4.83 -16.82 -11.17
N MET A 91 -3.65 -17.22 -11.64
CA MET A 91 -2.53 -16.30 -11.90
C MET A 91 -2.90 -15.25 -12.95
N ARG A 92 -3.60 -15.63 -14.03
CA ARG A 92 -4.14 -14.67 -15.03
C ARG A 92 -5.12 -13.68 -14.41
N LYS A 93 -6.10 -14.17 -13.65
CA LYS A 93 -7.08 -13.31 -12.97
C LYS A 93 -6.41 -12.30 -12.02
N ASN A 94 -5.41 -12.75 -11.27
CA ASN A 94 -4.66 -11.87 -10.38
C ASN A 94 -3.87 -10.82 -11.16
N PHE A 95 -3.28 -11.21 -12.30
CA PHE A 95 -2.58 -10.29 -13.18
C PHE A 95 -3.51 -9.24 -13.80
N GLU A 96 -4.68 -9.63 -14.29
CA GLU A 96 -5.70 -8.71 -14.81
C GLU A 96 -6.15 -7.71 -13.74
N THR A 97 -6.35 -8.18 -12.50
CA THR A 97 -6.68 -7.30 -11.37
C THR A 97 -5.56 -6.31 -11.10
N TRP A 98 -4.31 -6.79 -11.12
CA TRP A 98 -3.14 -5.95 -10.93
C TRP A 98 -2.96 -4.90 -12.05
N GLN A 99 -3.24 -5.27 -13.32
CA GLN A 99 -3.21 -4.34 -14.45
C GLN A 99 -4.27 -3.23 -14.32
N LYS A 100 -5.37 -3.47 -13.61
CA LYS A 100 -6.40 -2.45 -13.35
C LYS A 100 -6.03 -1.50 -12.20
N LEU A 101 -5.03 -1.83 -11.39
CA LEU A 101 -4.58 -0.96 -10.29
C LEU A 101 -3.93 0.31 -10.84
N LYS A 102 -4.16 1.44 -10.15
CA LYS A 102 -3.49 2.71 -10.43
C LYS A 102 -2.01 2.63 -10.06
N ASN A 103 -1.18 3.49 -10.65
CA ASN A 103 0.27 3.50 -10.38
C ASN A 103 0.59 3.66 -8.89
N SER A 104 -0.16 4.50 -8.16
CA SER A 104 0.01 4.66 -6.71
C SER A 104 -0.30 3.38 -5.93
N GLU A 105 -1.34 2.64 -6.32
CA GLU A 105 -1.71 1.37 -5.68
C GLU A 105 -0.67 0.28 -5.97
N ARG A 106 -0.16 0.25 -7.20
CA ARG A 106 0.93 -0.66 -7.60
C ARG A 106 2.19 -0.38 -6.78
N GLN A 107 2.55 0.89 -6.61
CA GLN A 107 3.70 1.29 -5.83
C GLN A 107 3.55 0.90 -4.35
N ALA A 108 2.38 1.19 -3.77
CA ALA A 108 2.08 0.80 -2.39
C ALA A 108 2.14 -0.72 -2.19
N LEU A 109 1.71 -1.51 -3.17
CA LEU A 109 1.81 -2.96 -3.13
C LEU A 109 3.28 -3.43 -3.22
N HIS A 110 4.07 -2.83 -4.11
CA HIS A 110 5.49 -3.11 -4.24
C HIS A 110 6.23 -2.85 -2.92
N GLU A 111 6.02 -1.69 -2.30
CA GLU A 111 6.64 -1.34 -1.00
C GLU A 111 6.22 -2.27 0.13
N ARG A 112 4.96 -2.71 0.14
CA ARG A 112 4.48 -3.71 1.11
C ARG A 112 5.15 -5.05 0.90
N TRP A 113 5.33 -5.45 -0.36
CA TRP A 113 6.03 -6.69 -0.67
C TRP A 113 7.51 -6.60 -0.27
N GLN A 114 8.23 -5.55 -0.66
CA GLN A 114 9.64 -5.37 -0.26
C GLN A 114 9.81 -5.45 1.24
N ARG A 115 8.99 -4.71 2.01
CA ARG A 115 9.01 -4.80 3.48
C ARG A 115 8.77 -6.21 3.99
N PHE A 116 7.84 -6.96 3.40
CA PHE A 116 7.61 -8.35 3.80
C PHE A 116 8.79 -9.24 3.41
N ARG A 117 9.43 -9.04 2.26
CA ARG A 117 10.62 -9.78 1.80
C ARG A 117 11.81 -9.57 2.74
N ASP A 118 12.01 -8.34 3.17
CA ASP A 118 13.13 -7.92 4.03
C ASP A 118 12.92 -8.30 5.51
N MET A 119 11.73 -8.78 5.88
CA MET A 119 11.49 -9.26 7.25
C MET A 119 12.29 -10.55 7.54
N PRO A 120 12.84 -10.66 8.77
CA PRO A 120 13.39 -11.92 9.26
C PRO A 120 12.43 -13.09 9.06
N GLU A 121 12.96 -14.27 8.72
CA GLU A 121 12.15 -15.46 8.41
C GLU A 121 11.17 -15.80 9.54
N GLU A 122 11.60 -15.68 10.81
CA GLU A 122 10.75 -15.91 11.98
C GLU A 122 9.51 -15.00 11.97
N LYS A 123 9.69 -13.71 11.65
CA LYS A 123 8.57 -12.76 11.54
C LYS A 123 7.67 -13.09 10.36
N ARG A 124 8.24 -13.51 9.23
CA ARG A 124 7.46 -13.95 8.07
C ARG A 124 6.64 -15.20 8.39
N GLU A 125 7.20 -16.17 9.07
CA GLU A 125 6.51 -17.38 9.53
C GLU A 125 5.38 -17.05 10.51
N ALA A 126 5.62 -16.17 11.48
CA ALA A 126 4.59 -15.70 12.39
C ALA A 126 3.41 -15.03 11.65
N LEU A 127 3.70 -14.22 10.63
CA LEU A 127 2.68 -13.61 9.78
C LEU A 127 1.91 -14.65 8.95
N ARG A 128 2.60 -15.64 8.37
CA ARG A 128 1.96 -16.75 7.65
C ARG A 128 1.00 -17.52 8.55
N ARG A 129 1.42 -17.89 9.77
CA ARG A 129 0.58 -18.60 10.75
C ARG A 129 -0.64 -17.80 11.15
N ARG A 130 -0.48 -16.49 11.42
CA ARG A 130 -1.61 -15.59 11.71
C ARG A 130 -2.60 -15.52 10.55
N LEU A 131 -2.09 -15.44 9.32
CA LEU A 131 -2.93 -15.42 8.12
C LEU A 131 -3.64 -16.76 7.89
N GLU A 132 -2.97 -17.89 8.09
CA GLU A 132 -3.59 -19.23 8.03
C GLU A 132 -4.73 -19.34 9.05
N THR A 133 -4.49 -18.92 10.30
CA THR A 133 -5.51 -18.90 11.36
C THR A 133 -6.69 -18.02 10.95
N TYR A 134 -6.41 -16.78 10.50
CA TYR A 134 -7.45 -15.85 10.07
C TYR A 134 -8.24 -16.38 8.87
N ARG A 135 -7.62 -17.11 7.93
CA ARG A 135 -8.33 -17.71 6.79
C ARG A 135 -9.30 -18.81 7.25
N GLY A 136 -8.91 -19.59 8.26
CA GLY A 136 -9.71 -20.66 8.85
C GLY A 136 -10.88 -20.19 9.73
N MET A 137 -10.87 -18.94 10.18
CA MET A 137 -11.97 -18.36 10.98
C MET A 137 -13.29 -18.27 10.20
N SER A 138 -14.40 -18.36 10.92
CA SER A 138 -15.75 -18.13 10.41
C SER A 138 -15.95 -16.68 9.95
N ALA A 139 -17.02 -16.42 9.19
CA ALA A 139 -17.33 -15.06 8.74
C ALA A 139 -17.61 -14.10 9.92
N GLU A 140 -18.26 -14.62 10.98
CA GLU A 140 -18.58 -13.89 12.20
C GLU A 140 -17.33 -13.57 13.01
N GLU A 141 -16.46 -14.55 13.24
CA GLU A 141 -15.18 -14.35 13.93
C GLU A 141 -14.30 -13.31 13.21
N LYS A 142 -14.28 -13.36 11.87
CA LYS A 142 -13.58 -12.37 11.05
C LYS A 142 -14.20 -10.98 11.18
N ALA A 143 -15.51 -10.87 11.31
CA ALA A 143 -16.20 -9.59 11.49
C ALA A 143 -15.89 -8.99 12.86
N GLU A 144 -15.97 -9.80 13.91
CA GLU A 144 -15.64 -9.40 15.27
C GLU A 144 -14.17 -8.96 15.39
N ALA A 145 -13.24 -9.72 14.80
CA ALA A 145 -11.83 -9.35 14.77
C ALA A 145 -11.57 -8.00 14.09
N ARG A 146 -12.31 -7.70 13.01
CA ARG A 146 -12.24 -6.39 12.33
C ARG A 146 -12.80 -5.26 13.19
N GLU A 147 -13.92 -5.49 13.87
CA GLU A 147 -14.50 -4.50 14.80
C GLU A 147 -13.55 -4.21 15.96
N LYS A 148 -13.00 -5.25 16.60
CA LYS A 148 -11.99 -5.07 17.66
C LYS A 148 -10.78 -4.30 17.18
N ALA A 149 -10.28 -4.59 15.97
CA ALA A 149 -9.16 -3.86 15.38
C ALA A 149 -9.51 -2.39 15.07
N ARG A 150 -10.74 -2.10 14.64
CA ARG A 150 -11.25 -0.74 14.43
C ARG A 150 -11.34 0.03 15.75
N ALA A 151 -12.02 -0.53 16.74
CA ALA A 151 -12.17 0.08 18.06
C ALA A 151 -10.81 0.38 18.70
N ARG A 152 -9.87 -0.58 18.63
CA ARG A 152 -8.51 -0.38 19.15
C ARG A 152 -7.77 0.75 18.44
N ARG A 153 -7.96 0.92 17.14
CA ARG A 153 -7.35 2.02 16.39
C ARG A 153 -7.90 3.37 16.84
N GLN A 154 -9.22 3.48 17.00
CA GLN A 154 -9.87 4.70 17.49
C GLN A 154 -9.40 5.06 18.90
N GLU A 155 -9.33 4.08 19.81
CA GLU A 155 -8.83 4.27 21.17
C GLU A 155 -7.39 4.83 21.18
N LEU A 156 -6.51 4.31 20.31
CA LEU A 156 -5.13 4.78 20.21
C LEU A 156 -5.04 6.20 19.62
N GLU A 157 -5.93 6.54 18.69
CA GLU A 157 -6.02 7.87 18.11
C GLU A 157 -6.52 8.90 19.11
N GLU A 158 -7.60 8.59 19.84
CA GLU A 158 -8.11 9.42 20.93
C GLU A 158 -7.06 9.65 22.00
N LYS A 159 -6.30 8.61 22.40
CA LYS A 159 -5.18 8.75 23.32
C LYS A 159 -4.08 9.67 22.79
N ARG A 160 -3.78 9.60 21.49
CA ARG A 160 -2.79 10.47 20.86
C ARG A 160 -3.29 11.92 20.86
N GLU A 161 -4.53 12.15 20.48
CA GLU A 161 -5.14 13.48 20.50
C GLU A 161 -5.23 14.05 21.91
N ALA A 162 -5.62 13.26 22.90
CA ALA A 162 -5.66 13.69 24.30
C ALA A 162 -4.27 14.13 24.79
N ARG A 163 -3.23 13.36 24.43
CA ARG A 163 -1.83 13.71 24.75
C ARG A 163 -1.39 15.02 24.09
N GLU A 164 -1.87 15.31 22.88
CA GLU A 164 -1.58 16.54 22.15
C GLU A 164 -2.39 17.74 22.67
N ARG A 165 -3.64 17.53 23.07
CA ARG A 165 -4.55 18.57 23.59
C ARG A 165 -4.16 19.05 24.99
N GLN A 166 -3.74 18.14 25.88
CA GLN A 166 -3.39 18.49 27.26
C GLN A 166 -2.42 19.68 27.42
N PRO A 167 -1.25 19.73 26.75
CA PRO A 167 -0.35 20.88 26.88
C PRO A 167 -0.93 22.17 26.28
N LEU A 168 -1.75 22.07 25.24
CA LEU A 168 -2.42 23.23 24.62
C LEU A 168 -3.49 23.81 25.57
N GLU A 169 -4.29 22.96 26.21
CA GLU A 169 -5.25 23.37 27.22
C GLU A 169 -4.57 24.02 28.42
N GLN A 170 -3.47 23.43 28.91
CA GLN A 170 -2.69 24.04 29.99
C GLN A 170 -2.11 25.39 29.61
N LYS A 171 -1.63 25.55 28.37
CA LYS A 171 -1.12 26.82 27.85
C LYS A 171 -2.24 27.86 27.79
N ALA A 172 -3.39 27.51 27.20
CA ALA A 172 -4.54 28.40 27.11
C ALA A 172 -5.03 28.86 28.50
N LEU A 173 -5.06 27.95 29.47
CA LEU A 173 -5.43 28.30 30.85
C LEU A 173 -4.44 29.27 31.49
N ARG A 174 -3.13 29.09 31.25
CA ARG A 174 -2.10 30.03 31.75
C ARG A 174 -2.26 31.41 31.12
N GLU A 175 -2.52 31.48 29.83
CA GLU A 175 -2.76 32.73 29.10
C GLU A 175 -4.02 33.44 29.64
N GLN A 176 -5.13 32.71 29.82
CA GLN A 176 -6.35 33.27 30.42
C GLN A 176 -6.09 33.84 31.83
N LYS A 177 -5.38 33.10 32.68
CA LYS A 177 -5.01 33.59 34.03
C LYS A 177 -4.12 34.83 33.98
N GLN A 178 -3.24 34.94 32.98
CA GLN A 178 -2.43 36.14 32.81
C GLN A 178 -3.28 37.34 32.40
N ILE A 179 -4.18 37.17 31.44
CA ILE A 179 -5.12 38.22 31.01
C ILE A 179 -5.96 38.69 32.20
N GLU A 180 -6.54 37.77 32.96
CA GLU A 180 -7.33 38.10 34.17
C GLU A 180 -6.50 38.87 35.20
N LEU A 181 -5.25 38.47 35.41
CA LEU A 181 -4.33 39.15 36.32
C LEU A 181 -4.01 40.57 35.83
N GLU A 182 -3.81 40.76 34.53
CA GLU A 182 -3.56 42.06 33.92
C GLU A 182 -4.77 42.98 34.03
N GLU A 183 -5.97 42.50 33.74
CA GLU A 183 -7.21 43.24 33.94
C GLU A 183 -7.38 43.66 35.40
N ARG A 184 -7.10 42.75 36.35
CA ARG A 184 -7.16 43.06 37.78
C ARG A 184 -6.15 44.14 38.16
N ARG A 185 -4.94 44.10 37.59
CA ARG A 185 -3.90 45.12 37.82
C ARG A 185 -4.31 46.48 37.24
N GLU A 186 -4.88 46.52 36.05
CA GLU A 186 -5.42 47.75 35.44
C GLU A 186 -6.53 48.34 36.31
N LYS A 187 -7.51 47.54 36.77
CA LYS A 187 -8.56 48.01 37.70
C LYS A 187 -8.01 48.57 39.02
N ILE A 188 -6.86 48.09 39.50
CA ILE A 188 -6.21 48.66 40.68
C ILE A 188 -5.55 49.99 40.32
N ARG A 189 -4.83 50.07 39.20
CA ARG A 189 -4.19 51.30 38.71
C ARG A 189 -5.22 52.41 38.49
N GLU A 190 -6.35 52.10 37.88
CA GLU A 190 -7.46 53.02 37.66
C GLU A 190 -8.01 53.56 38.98
N ARG A 191 -8.36 52.68 39.93
CA ARG A 191 -8.82 53.10 41.28
C ARG A 191 -7.82 53.98 42.01
N LEU A 192 -6.52 53.72 41.85
CA LEU A 192 -5.47 54.56 42.44
C LEU A 192 -5.41 55.94 41.77
N ARG A 193 -5.57 56.02 40.44
CA ARG A 193 -5.66 57.29 39.70
C ARG A 193 -6.87 58.12 40.13
N GLU A 194 -8.05 57.52 40.16
CA GLU A 194 -9.29 58.19 40.60
C GLU A 194 -9.15 58.73 42.04
N ARG A 195 -8.55 57.94 42.94
CA ARG A 195 -8.32 58.36 44.33
C ARG A 195 -7.32 59.51 44.43
N ALA A 196 -6.31 59.54 43.58
CA ALA A 196 -5.34 60.64 43.51
C ALA A 196 -6.00 61.92 42.98
N GLU A 197 -6.78 61.83 41.90
CA GLU A 197 -7.53 62.96 41.34
C GLU A 197 -8.53 63.54 42.34
N LYS A 198 -9.25 62.69 43.07
CA LYS A 198 -10.17 63.12 44.13
C LYS A 198 -9.45 63.91 45.22
N ARG A 199 -8.31 63.38 45.71
CA ARG A 199 -7.49 64.08 46.72
C ARG A 199 -6.97 65.43 46.25
N LEU A 200 -6.68 65.56 44.95
CA LEU A 200 -6.19 66.79 44.34
C LEU A 200 -7.30 67.84 44.25
N LYS A 201 -8.54 67.43 43.92
CA LYS A 201 -9.73 68.28 43.93
C LYS A 201 -10.11 68.73 45.34
N ASP A 202 -10.01 67.85 46.33
CA ASP A 202 -10.35 68.17 47.72
C ASP A 202 -9.32 69.12 48.40
N ALA A 203 -8.18 69.39 47.75
CA ALA A 203 -7.10 70.25 48.25
C ALA A 203 -7.05 71.66 47.62
N GLN A 204 -7.97 71.98 46.70
CA GLN A 204 -8.15 73.29 46.07
C GLN A 204 -9.34 74.03 46.69
#